data_AF-A0A9X3CYL2-F1
#
_entry.id   AF-A0A9X3CYL2-F1
#
_cell.length_a   1.000
_cell.length_b   1.000
_cell.length_c   1.000
_cell.angle_alpha   90.00
_cell.angle_beta   90.00
_cell.angle_gamma   90.00
#
_symmetry.space_group_name_H-M   'P 1'
#
loop_
_entity.id
_entity.type
_entity.pdbx_description
1 polymer ?
#
loop_
_entity_poly.entity_id
_entity_poly.type
_entity_poly.pdbx_seq_one_letter_code
_entity_poly.pdbx_strand_id
1 'polypeptide(L)'
;MTAKSTLLEPLSIEHRQVLHLCENIRIGLRNNIQKERIRTYTNWFKSEFLDPHFALEEQHIFPLLGNNVRVKKALANHRRINKLMTCDCDDEKVLNLLEEELATYIRFEERVLYKELAQNLNPQDLEMLEKHHDNIVFPEEDWKDKFWIS
;
A
#
# COMPACT_ATOMS: atom_id res chain seq x y z
N MET A 1 -26.18 3.82 -8.22
CA MET A 1 -24.93 3.30 -7.65
C MET A 1 -24.87 1.83 -8.00
N THR A 2 -23.99 1.43 -8.92
CA THR A 2 -23.92 0.05 -9.43
C THR A 2 -23.15 -0.83 -8.47
N ALA A 3 -23.71 -1.99 -8.11
CA ALA A 3 -23.20 -3.00 -7.17
C ALA A 3 -21.75 -3.50 -7.41
N LYS A 4 -21.10 -3.10 -8.51
CA LYS A 4 -19.69 -3.37 -8.80
C LYS A 4 -18.70 -2.48 -8.02
N SER A 5 -19.13 -1.34 -7.49
CA SER A 5 -18.25 -0.39 -6.79
C SER A 5 -17.85 -0.83 -5.37
N THR A 6 -18.62 -1.72 -4.77
CA THR A 6 -18.47 -2.18 -3.38
C THR A 6 -17.57 -3.41 -3.24
N LEU A 7 -17.27 -4.11 -4.35
CA LEU A 7 -16.57 -5.40 -4.35
C LEU A 7 -15.11 -5.33 -3.88
N LEU A 8 -14.45 -4.18 -4.08
CA LEU A 8 -13.04 -3.96 -3.72
C LEU A 8 -12.92 -2.88 -2.64
N GLU A 9 -14.03 -2.60 -1.95
CA GLU A 9 -14.05 -1.68 -0.83
C GLU A 9 -13.04 -2.07 0.25
N PRO A 10 -12.89 -3.36 0.64
CA PRO A 10 -11.88 -3.77 1.62
C PRO A 10 -10.45 -3.39 1.21
N LEU A 11 -10.03 -3.73 -0.02
CA LEU A 11 -8.71 -3.32 -0.54
C LEU A 11 -8.54 -1.80 -0.58
N SER A 12 -9.62 -1.07 -0.85
CA SER A 12 -9.60 0.39 -0.80
C SER A 12 -9.41 0.91 0.64
N ILE A 13 -9.85 0.17 1.67
CA ILE A 13 -9.57 0.49 3.08
C ILE A 13 -8.07 0.36 3.37
N GLU A 14 -7.45 -0.73 2.91
CA GLU A 14 -6.00 -0.94 3.08
C GLU A 14 -5.20 0.18 2.42
N HIS A 15 -5.58 0.56 1.20
CA HIS A 15 -4.97 1.69 0.48
C HIS A 15 -5.08 3.02 1.22
N ARG A 16 -6.17 3.27 1.96
CA ARG A 16 -6.25 4.47 2.81
C ARG A 16 -5.14 4.49 3.85
N GLN A 17 -4.77 3.36 4.43
CA GLN A 17 -3.67 3.29 5.39
C GLN A 17 -2.31 3.59 4.75
N VAL A 18 -2.08 3.09 3.54
CA VAL A 18 -0.87 3.43 2.76
C VAL A 18 -0.84 4.93 2.43
N LEU A 19 -1.98 5.53 2.10
CA LEU A 19 -2.06 6.97 1.86
C LEU A 19 -1.86 7.80 3.13
N HIS A 20 -2.33 7.32 4.29
CA HIS A 20 -2.02 7.93 5.58
C HIS A 20 -0.53 7.89 5.89
N LEU A 21 0.17 6.78 5.62
CA LEU A 21 1.63 6.71 5.71
C LEU A 21 2.28 7.82 4.85
N CYS A 22 1.82 8.00 3.61
CA CYS A 22 2.36 9.03 2.72
C CYS A 22 2.15 10.44 3.30
N GLU A 23 0.96 10.72 3.85
CA GLU A 23 0.69 11.99 4.52
C GLU A 23 1.56 12.17 5.78
N ASN A 24 1.73 11.13 6.58
CA ASN A 24 2.56 11.16 7.78
C ASN A 24 4.01 11.48 7.42
N ILE A 25 4.58 10.85 6.38
CA ILE A 25 5.92 11.20 5.86
C ILE A 25 5.97 12.68 5.48
N ARG A 26 5.00 13.18 4.70
CA ARG A 26 4.94 14.58 4.27
C ARG A 26 4.85 15.56 5.46
N ILE A 27 4.05 15.25 6.48
CA ILE A 27 3.95 16.05 7.71
C ILE A 27 5.28 16.02 8.47
N GLY A 28 5.88 14.85 8.64
CA GLY A 28 7.15 14.68 9.35
C GLY A 28 8.26 15.51 8.70
N LEU A 29 8.39 15.45 7.38
CA LEU A 29 9.37 16.23 6.63
C LEU A 29 9.08 17.74 6.72
N ARG A 30 7.83 18.17 6.53
CA ARG A 30 7.41 19.58 6.64
C ARG A 30 7.71 20.17 8.02
N ASN A 31 7.49 19.39 9.08
CA ASN A 31 7.70 19.81 10.47
C ASN A 31 9.14 19.62 10.94
N ASN A 32 10.08 19.27 10.04
CA ASN A 32 11.48 19.00 10.36
C ASN A 32 11.66 17.94 11.47
N ILE A 33 10.79 16.94 11.51
CA ILE A 33 10.96 15.78 12.40
C ILE A 33 12.28 15.07 12.05
N GLN A 34 12.94 14.50 13.06
CA GLN A 34 14.16 13.73 12.86
C GLN A 34 13.90 12.59 11.86
N LYS A 35 14.74 12.51 10.81
CA LYS A 35 14.55 11.56 9.71
C LYS A 35 14.51 10.11 10.19
N GLU A 36 15.33 9.79 11.20
CA GLU A 36 15.35 8.49 11.88
C GLU A 36 13.98 8.10 12.47
N ARG A 37 13.23 9.05 13.05
CA ARG A 37 11.87 8.77 13.58
C ARG A 37 10.90 8.41 12.45
N ILE A 38 10.96 9.17 11.35
CA ILE A 38 10.14 8.89 10.15
C ILE A 38 10.53 7.53 9.56
N ARG A 39 11.84 7.24 9.46
CA ARG A 39 12.36 5.96 8.97
C ARG A 39 11.88 4.79 9.84
N THR A 40 12.01 4.91 11.16
CA THR A 40 11.58 3.87 12.09
C THR A 40 10.09 3.56 11.91
N TYR A 41 9.26 4.59 11.71
CA TYR A 41 7.84 4.40 11.38
C TYR A 41 7.64 3.70 10.03
N THR A 42 8.34 4.11 8.98
CA THR A 42 8.22 3.46 7.66
C THR A 42 8.65 1.99 7.68
N ASN A 43 9.68 1.66 8.46
CA ASN A 43 10.17 0.29 8.61
C ASN A 43 9.17 -0.58 9.35
N TRP A 44 8.59 -0.07 10.43
CA TRP A 44 7.50 -0.73 11.15
C TRP A 44 6.27 -0.91 10.26
N PHE A 45 5.82 0.14 9.56
CA PHE A 45 4.67 0.05 8.66
C PHE A 45 4.90 -0.98 7.55
N LYS A 46 6.14 -1.08 7.05
CA LYS A 46 6.50 -2.10 6.08
C LYS A 46 6.32 -3.52 6.61
N SER A 47 6.88 -3.83 7.78
CA SER A 47 6.80 -5.19 8.35
C SER A 47 5.38 -5.57 8.73
N GLU A 48 4.66 -4.65 9.37
CA GLU A 48 3.35 -4.96 9.95
C GLU A 48 2.21 -4.93 8.93
N PHE A 49 2.34 -4.15 7.85
CA PHE A 49 1.21 -3.88 6.97
C PHE A 49 1.54 -4.01 5.48
N LEU A 50 2.58 -3.32 4.99
CA LEU A 50 2.83 -3.26 3.55
C LEU A 50 3.28 -4.60 2.97
N ASP A 51 4.11 -5.36 3.69
CA ASP A 51 4.57 -6.67 3.23
C ASP A 51 3.45 -7.72 3.17
N PRO A 52 2.60 -7.87 4.22
CA PRO A 52 1.39 -8.68 4.12
C PRO A 52 0.47 -8.27 2.97
N HIS A 53 0.27 -6.96 2.76
CA HIS A 53 -0.54 -6.43 1.67
C HIS A 53 0.01 -6.83 0.30
N PHE A 54 1.30 -6.56 0.02
CA PHE A 54 1.92 -6.97 -1.25
C PHE A 54 1.90 -8.48 -1.46
N ALA A 55 2.09 -9.27 -0.40
CA ALA A 55 2.01 -10.72 -0.49
C ALA A 55 0.60 -11.19 -0.90
N LEU A 56 -0.46 -10.58 -0.35
CA LEU A 56 -1.84 -10.86 -0.73
C LEU A 56 -2.09 -10.51 -2.20
N GLU A 57 -1.60 -9.37 -2.66
CA GLU A 57 -1.74 -8.96 -4.06
C GLU A 57 -1.05 -9.94 -5.02
N GLU A 58 0.20 -10.31 -4.73
CA GLU A 58 0.99 -11.20 -5.56
C GLU A 58 0.43 -12.64 -5.58
N GLN A 59 -0.10 -13.13 -4.46
CA GLN A 59 -0.59 -14.50 -4.33
C GLN A 59 -2.02 -14.68 -4.79
N HIS A 60 -2.87 -13.65 -4.67
CA HIS A 60 -4.31 -13.79 -4.87
C HIS A 60 -4.88 -12.85 -5.94
N ILE A 61 -4.39 -11.61 -6.07
CA ILE A 61 -4.96 -10.62 -7.01
C ILE A 61 -4.32 -10.72 -8.40
N PHE A 62 -2.99 -10.67 -8.47
CA PHE A 62 -2.27 -10.70 -9.74
C PHE A 62 -2.51 -11.97 -10.56
N PRO A 63 -2.67 -13.18 -9.96
CA PRO A 63 -3.04 -14.38 -10.71
C PRO A 63 -4.38 -14.27 -11.44
N LEU A 64 -5.37 -13.59 -10.85
CA LEU A 64 -6.70 -13.38 -11.47
C LEU A 64 -6.64 -12.45 -12.69
N LEU A 65 -5.68 -11.53 -12.72
CA LEU A 65 -5.43 -10.64 -13.85
C LEU A 65 -4.56 -11.29 -14.94
N GLY A 66 -3.91 -12.41 -14.63
CA GLY A 66 -3.00 -13.12 -15.51
C GLY A 66 -1.72 -12.35 -15.84
N ASN A 67 -0.87 -12.96 -16.66
CA ASN A 67 0.40 -12.36 -17.06
C ASN A 67 0.20 -11.26 -18.11
N ASN A 68 0.10 -10.00 -17.66
CA ASN A 68 -0.10 -8.85 -18.55
C ASN A 68 0.84 -7.68 -18.20
N VAL A 69 0.85 -6.64 -19.05
CA VAL A 69 1.73 -5.47 -18.89
C VAL A 69 1.47 -4.68 -17.60
N ARG A 70 0.23 -4.69 -17.08
CA ARG A 70 -0.14 -3.97 -15.86
C ARG A 70 0.33 -4.73 -14.62
N VAL A 71 0.19 -6.06 -14.59
CA VAL A 71 0.76 -6.90 -13.51
C VAL A 71 2.28 -6.78 -13.47
N LYS A 72 2.95 -6.82 -14.63
CA LYS A 72 4.41 -6.59 -14.70
C LYS A 72 4.80 -5.21 -14.16
N LYS A 73 3.97 -4.19 -14.39
CA LYS A 73 4.16 -2.85 -13.86
C LYS A 73 3.97 -2.81 -12.33
N ALA A 74 2.94 -3.45 -11.79
CA ALA A 74 2.76 -3.56 -10.33
C ALA A 74 3.96 -4.24 -9.65
N LEU A 75 4.40 -5.39 -10.15
CA LEU A 75 5.60 -6.07 -9.65
C LEU A 75 6.89 -5.23 -9.76
N ALA A 76 6.98 -4.36 -10.77
CA ALA A 76 8.08 -3.40 -10.86
C ALA A 76 7.98 -2.31 -9.78
N ASN A 77 6.77 -1.80 -9.51
CA ASN A 77 6.54 -0.86 -8.41
C ASN A 77 6.83 -1.48 -7.04
N HIS A 78 6.36 -2.71 -6.76
CA HIS A 78 6.68 -3.44 -5.53
C HIS A 78 8.19 -3.49 -5.29
N ARG A 79 8.96 -3.91 -6.30
CA ARG A 79 10.43 -3.95 -6.21
C ARG A 79 11.05 -2.58 -5.94
N ARG A 80 10.54 -1.53 -6.58
CA ARG A 80 11.03 -0.16 -6.39
C ARG A 80 10.73 0.37 -4.99
N ILE A 81 9.49 0.22 -4.52
CA ILE A 81 9.04 0.63 -3.19
C ILE A 81 9.83 -0.14 -2.12
N ASN A 82 9.96 -1.46 -2.26
CA ASN A 82 10.75 -2.27 -1.34
C ASN A 82 12.21 -1.80 -1.26
N LYS A 83 12.82 -1.42 -2.39
CA LYS A 83 14.18 -0.85 -2.40
C LYS A 83 14.27 0.49 -1.66
N LEU A 84 13.26 1.35 -1.78
CA LEU A 84 13.23 2.64 -1.08
C LEU A 84 12.99 2.49 0.43
N MET A 85 12.17 1.50 0.81
CA MET A 85 11.91 1.16 2.20
C MET A 85 13.12 0.53 2.90
N THR A 86 13.89 -0.31 2.19
CA THR A 86 15.06 -1.01 2.73
C THR A 86 16.39 -0.26 2.56
N CYS A 87 16.35 0.99 2.10
CA CYS A 87 17.56 1.79 2.07
C CYS A 87 18.01 2.12 3.49
N ASP A 88 19.25 1.78 3.85
CA ASP A 88 19.91 2.17 5.11
C ASP A 88 20.26 3.67 5.18
N CYS A 89 19.51 4.51 4.46
CA CYS A 89 19.76 5.93 4.31
C CYS A 89 18.60 6.74 4.88
N ASP A 90 18.86 7.56 5.90
CA ASP A 90 17.90 8.52 6.44
C ASP A 90 17.92 9.84 5.66
N ASP A 91 17.86 9.71 4.34
CA ASP A 91 17.87 10.83 3.39
C ASP A 91 16.44 11.34 3.13
N GLU A 92 16.24 12.63 3.33
CA GLU A 92 14.99 13.34 3.05
C GLU A 92 14.51 13.14 1.61
N LYS A 93 15.42 13.09 0.63
CA LYS A 93 15.07 12.80 -0.78
C LYS A 93 14.52 11.40 -0.94
N VAL A 94 15.02 10.43 -0.18
CA VAL A 94 14.55 9.04 -0.25
C VAL A 94 13.18 8.91 0.41
N LEU A 95 12.94 9.59 1.54
CA LEU A 95 11.62 9.63 2.18
C LEU A 95 10.57 10.33 1.29
N ASN A 96 10.91 11.45 0.65
CA ASN A 96 10.05 12.09 -0.33
C ASN A 96 9.77 11.17 -1.54
N LEU A 97 10.82 10.55 -2.10
CA LEU A 97 10.63 9.65 -3.24
C LEU A 97 9.79 8.41 -2.88
N LEU A 98 9.94 7.89 -1.66
CA LEU A 98 9.16 6.77 -1.15
C LEU A 98 7.66 7.10 -1.13
N GLU A 99 7.27 8.23 -0.56
CA GLU A 99 5.86 8.61 -0.47
C GLU A 99 5.26 8.90 -1.86
N GLU A 100 6.01 9.56 -2.75
CA GLU A 100 5.58 9.83 -4.13
C GLU A 100 5.33 8.55 -4.92
N GLU A 101 6.25 7.57 -4.83
CA GLU A 101 6.14 6.29 -5.52
C GLU A 101 5.01 5.43 -4.96
N LEU A 102 4.85 5.38 -3.62
CA LEU A 102 3.71 4.70 -2.98
C LEU A 102 2.38 5.30 -3.41
N ALA A 103 2.21 6.62 -3.28
CA ALA A 103 0.96 7.29 -3.65
C ALA A 103 0.65 7.12 -5.15
N THR A 104 1.68 7.11 -6.00
CA THR A 104 1.52 6.85 -7.45
C THR A 104 1.13 5.41 -7.72
N TYR A 105 1.70 4.46 -6.98
CA TYR A 105 1.35 3.06 -7.09
C TYR A 105 -0.11 2.81 -6.71
N ILE A 106 -0.54 3.25 -5.52
CA ILE A 106 -1.93 3.11 -5.04
C ILE A 106 -2.93 3.69 -6.04
N ARG A 107 -2.66 4.88 -6.60
CA ARG A 107 -3.53 5.46 -7.65
C ARG A 107 -3.59 4.61 -8.91
N PHE A 108 -2.48 3.99 -9.31
CA PHE A 108 -2.44 3.09 -10.46
C PHE A 108 -3.28 1.84 -10.19
N GLU A 109 -3.19 1.26 -9.00
CA GLU A 109 -3.97 0.08 -8.63
C GLU A 109 -5.47 0.36 -8.65
N GLU A 110 -5.92 1.34 -7.88
CA GLU A 110 -7.34 1.67 -7.76
C GLU A 110 -7.96 2.06 -9.10
N ARG A 111 -7.23 2.85 -9.91
CA ARG A 111 -7.80 3.42 -11.14
C ARG A 111 -7.63 2.53 -12.36
N VAL A 112 -6.70 1.57 -12.32
CA VAL A 112 -6.36 0.74 -13.48
C VAL A 112 -6.51 -0.74 -13.16
N LEU A 113 -5.72 -1.29 -12.24
CA LEU A 113 -5.70 -2.73 -11.97
C LEU A 113 -7.03 -3.21 -11.40
N TYR A 114 -7.52 -2.56 -10.35
CA TYR A 114 -8.73 -2.98 -9.65
C TYR A 114 -9.99 -2.75 -10.49
N LYS A 115 -9.99 -1.75 -11.37
CA LYS A 115 -11.06 -1.59 -12.37
C LYS A 115 -11.11 -2.73 -13.37
N GLU A 116 -9.95 -3.21 -13.82
CA GLU A 116 -9.87 -4.38 -14.69
C GLU A 116 -10.25 -5.66 -13.95
N LEU A 117 -9.78 -5.81 -12.71
CA LEU A 117 -10.12 -6.93 -11.84
C LEU A 117 -11.65 -7.04 -11.69
N ALA A 118 -12.33 -5.93 -11.38
CA ALA A 118 -13.79 -5.89 -11.25
C ALA A 118 -14.57 -6.20 -12.54
N GLN A 119 -13.93 -6.17 -13.70
CA GLN A 119 -14.55 -6.60 -14.97
C GLN A 119 -14.50 -8.12 -15.15
N ASN A 120 -13.48 -8.77 -14.61
CA ASN A 120 -13.20 -10.19 -14.80
C ASN A 120 -13.51 -11.07 -13.57
N LEU A 121 -13.74 -10.45 -12.39
CA LEU A 121 -14.08 -11.13 -11.14
C LEU A 121 -15.42 -11.85 -11.20
N ASN A 122 -15.42 -13.13 -10.84
CA ASN A 122 -16.63 -13.89 -10.53
C ASN A 122 -16.93 -13.83 -9.01
N PRO A 123 -18.13 -14.23 -8.57
CA PRO A 123 -18.50 -14.19 -7.16
C PRO A 123 -17.66 -15.09 -6.24
N GLN A 124 -17.13 -16.21 -6.73
CA GLN A 124 -16.31 -17.11 -5.90
C GLN A 124 -14.92 -16.53 -5.63
N ASP A 125 -14.31 -15.91 -6.63
CA ASP A 125 -13.02 -15.22 -6.49
C ASP A 125 -13.14 -14.03 -5.55
N LEU A 126 -14.27 -13.31 -5.59
CA LEU A 126 -14.56 -12.24 -4.65
C LEU A 126 -14.61 -12.74 -3.20
N GLU A 127 -15.39 -13.79 -2.94
CA GLU A 127 -15.53 -14.33 -1.57
C GLU A 127 -14.17 -14.79 -1.02
N MET A 128 -13.30 -15.33 -1.87
CA MET A 128 -11.94 -15.67 -1.47
C MET A 128 -11.10 -14.43 -1.14
N LEU A 129 -11.16 -13.38 -1.97
CA LEU A 129 -10.43 -12.13 -1.71
C LEU A 129 -10.88 -11.46 -0.41
N GLU A 130 -12.18 -11.42 -0.13
CA GLU A 130 -12.73 -10.86 1.12
C GLU A 130 -12.20 -11.62 2.35
N LYS A 131 -12.16 -12.96 2.31
CA LYS A 131 -11.62 -13.77 3.42
C LYS A 131 -10.14 -13.56 3.66
N HIS A 132 -9.36 -13.32 2.60
CA HIS A 132 -7.93 -13.06 2.74
C HIS A 132 -7.67 -11.66 3.33
N HIS A 133 -8.43 -10.66 2.90
CA HIS A 133 -8.38 -9.29 3.43
C HIS A 133 -8.64 -9.23 4.94
N ASP A 134 -9.61 -9.97 5.47
CA ASP A 134 -9.94 -9.93 6.92
C ASP A 134 -8.77 -10.34 7.83
N ASN A 135 -7.69 -10.90 7.28
CA ASN A 135 -6.47 -11.23 8.04
C ASN A 135 -5.46 -10.07 8.10
N ILE A 136 -5.63 -9.01 7.30
CA ILE A 136 -4.76 -7.84 7.32
C ILE A 136 -5.39 -6.78 8.22
N VAL A 137 -4.88 -6.71 9.44
CA VAL A 137 -5.28 -5.69 10.42
C VAL A 137 -4.17 -4.66 10.52
N PHE A 138 -4.48 -3.38 10.38
CA PHE A 138 -3.51 -2.31 10.62
C PHE A 138 -3.41 -2.02 12.12
N PRO A 139 -2.29 -2.31 12.80
CA PRO A 139 -2.17 -2.15 14.24
C PRO A 139 -1.77 -0.71 14.60
N GLU A 140 -2.57 0.28 14.19
CA GLU A 140 -2.23 1.71 14.35
C GLU A 140 -1.89 2.08 15.81
N GLU A 141 -2.59 1.49 16.77
CA GLU A 141 -2.39 1.78 18.20
C GLU A 141 -1.09 1.21 18.77
N ASP A 142 -0.44 0.27 18.07
CA ASP A 142 0.84 -0.29 18.50
C ASP A 142 2.00 0.69 18.26
N TRP A 143 1.83 1.63 17.31
CA TRP A 143 2.81 2.67 17.05
C TRP A 143 2.66 3.86 17.99
N LYS A 144 3.64 4.02 18.89
CA LYS A 144 3.63 5.05 19.94
C LYS A 144 4.13 6.40 19.47
N ASP A 145 5.05 6.44 18.49
CA ASP A 145 5.70 7.66 18.05
C ASP A 145 4.88 8.40 16.98
N LYS A 146 3.69 8.90 17.34
CA LYS A 146 2.76 9.59 16.43
C LYS A 146 3.24 11.02 16.11
N PHE A 147 4.40 11.15 15.48
CA PHE A 147 5.07 12.44 15.20
C PHE A 147 4.28 13.40 14.30
N TRP A 148 3.22 12.92 13.66
CA TRP A 148 2.31 13.68 12.79
C TRP A 148 1.16 14.35 13.55
N ILE A 149 0.95 14.01 14.83
CA ILE A 149 -0.05 14.65 15.68
C ILE A 149 0.65 15.78 16.44
N SER A 150 0.58 16.99 15.89
CA SER A 150 1.05 18.22 16.55
C SER A 150 -0.11 18.99 17.17
#